data_AF-A0A6N2E9J9-F1
#
_entry.id   AF-A0A6N2E9J9-F1
#
_cell.length_a   1.000
_cell.length_b   1.000
_cell.length_c   1.000
_cell.angle_alpha   90.00
_cell.angle_beta   90.00
_cell.angle_gamma   90.00
#
_symmetry.space_group_name_H-M   'P 1'
#
loop_
_entity.id
_entity.type
_entity.pdbx_description
1 polymer ?
#
loop_
_entity_poly.entity_id
_entity_poly.type
_entity_poly.pdbx_seq_one_letter_code
_entity_poly.pdbx_strand_id
1 'polypeptide(L)'
;MSIFEIIMLVCFGMAWPFSIHKSYTSRQVGSKSLVFLVALLIGYISGVLHKVFFLYDAVIFLYILNGTMVSIDIALYIRNRWYHVKKSVEEGT
;
A
#
# COMPACT_ATOMS: atom_id res chain seq x y z
N MET A 1 16.16 -13.31 -13.16
CA MET A 1 16.21 -13.13 -11.68
C MET A 1 17.23 -12.06 -11.27
N SER A 2 16.81 -10.79 -11.14
CA SER A 2 17.69 -9.70 -10.67
C SER A 2 17.63 -9.60 -9.14
N ILE A 3 18.72 -9.93 -8.45
CA ILE A 3 18.83 -9.87 -6.98
C ILE A 3 18.47 -8.48 -6.41
N PHE A 4 18.83 -7.40 -7.11
CA PHE A 4 18.50 -6.03 -6.72
C PHE A 4 16.99 -5.75 -6.68
N GLU A 5 16.22 -6.35 -7.58
CA GLU A 5 14.76 -6.19 -7.64
C GLU A 5 14.10 -6.88 -6.43
N ILE A 6 14.59 -8.06 -6.07
CA ILE A 6 14.13 -8.80 -4.88
C ILE A 6 14.40 -7.98 -3.63
N ILE A 7 15.63 -7.48 -3.45
CA ILE A 7 16.00 -6.66 -2.29
C ILE A 7 15.14 -5.40 -2.22
N MET A 8 14.93 -4.73 -3.35
CA MET A 8 14.06 -3.55 -3.44
C MET A 8 12.62 -3.87 -2.99
N LEU A 9 12.02 -4.96 -3.48
CA LEU A 9 10.65 -5.35 -3.12
C LEU A 9 10.50 -5.82 -1.68
N VAL A 10 11.52 -6.47 -1.13
CA VAL A 10 11.54 -6.85 0.28
C VAL A 10 11.64 -5.61 1.16
N CYS A 11 12.49 -4.65 0.79
CA CYS A 11 12.64 -3.39 1.51
C CYS A 11 11.33 -2.57 1.48
N PHE A 12 10.68 -2.47 0.31
CA PHE A 12 9.35 -1.86 0.20
C PHE A 12 8.29 -2.64 0.97
N GLY A 13 8.31 -3.97 0.89
CA GLY A 13 7.36 -4.84 1.56
C GLY A 13 7.41 -4.69 3.08
N MET A 14 8.57 -4.41 3.67
CA MET A 14 8.71 -4.16 5.11
C MET A 14 8.16 -2.81 5.56
N ALA A 15 8.10 -1.81 4.68
CA ALA A 15 7.58 -0.49 5.02
C ALA A 15 6.05 -0.51 5.25
N TRP A 16 5.31 -1.43 4.61
CA TRP A 16 3.84 -1.47 4.67
C TRP A 16 3.30 -2.04 5.98
N PRO A 17 3.82 -3.13 6.58
CA PRO A 17 3.44 -3.60 7.90
C PRO A 17 3.56 -2.52 8.96
N PHE A 18 4.67 -1.76 8.94
CA PHE A 18 4.87 -0.63 9.83
C PHE A 18 3.80 0.44 9.63
N SER A 19 3.48 0.74 8.37
CA SER A 19 2.49 1.75 8.07
C SER A 19 1.05 1.33 8.39
N ILE A 20 0.70 0.06 8.18
CA ILE A 20 -0.58 -0.55 8.54
C ILE A 20 -0.74 -0.53 10.07
N HIS A 21 0.29 -0.96 10.80
CA HIS A 21 0.29 -0.98 12.26
C HIS A 21 0.08 0.42 12.84
N LYS A 22 0.77 1.43 12.29
CA LYS A 22 0.59 2.83 12.70
C LYS A 22 -0.82 3.34 12.39
N SER A 23 -1.36 3.02 11.21
CA SER A 23 -2.73 3.38 10.80
C SER A 23 -3.79 2.74 11.71
N TYR A 24 -3.56 1.49 12.12
CA TYR A 24 -4.46 0.75 13.01
C TYR A 24 -4.43 1.29 14.44
N THR A 25 -3.24 1.54 14.99
CA THR A 25 -3.08 1.96 16.40
C THR A 25 -3.42 3.44 16.61
N SER A 26 -3.05 4.32 15.67
CA SER A 26 -3.11 5.75 15.93
C SER A 26 -4.50 6.35 15.68
N ARG A 27 -5.39 5.67 14.93
CA ARG A 27 -6.73 6.13 14.43
C ARG A 27 -6.75 7.50 13.73
N GLN A 28 -5.66 8.25 13.77
CA GLN A 28 -5.46 9.52 13.12
C GLN A 28 -4.93 9.26 11.72
N VAL A 29 -5.66 9.80 10.76
CA VAL A 29 -5.22 9.91 9.38
C VAL A 29 -4.17 11.01 9.35
N GLY A 30 -2.95 10.71 9.80
CA GLY A 30 -1.82 11.63 9.61
C GLY A 30 -1.61 11.94 8.12
N SER A 31 -0.70 12.86 7.79
CA SER A 31 -0.35 13.43 6.46
C SER A 31 0.06 12.43 5.35
N LYS A 32 -0.38 11.19 5.44
CA LYS A 32 -0.22 10.14 4.48
C LYS A 32 -1.05 10.46 3.23
N SER A 33 -0.35 10.56 2.11
CA SER A 33 -0.95 10.87 0.81
C SER A 33 -1.54 9.59 0.20
N LEU A 34 -2.87 9.54 0.06
CA LEU A 34 -3.54 8.48 -0.70
C LEU A 34 -3.04 8.40 -2.14
N VAL A 35 -2.72 9.54 -2.74
CA VAL A 35 -2.22 9.62 -4.12
C VAL A 35 -0.91 8.86 -4.26
N PHE A 36 -0.02 8.96 -3.27
CA PHE A 36 1.23 8.19 -3.25
C PHE A 36 0.96 6.68 -3.18
N LEU A 37 0.00 6.27 -2.35
CA LEU A 37 -0.40 4.87 -2.18
C LEU A 37 -1.00 4.28 -3.47
N VAL A 38 -1.84 5.05 -4.16
CA VAL A 38 -2.43 4.65 -5.45
C VAL A 38 -1.36 4.61 -6.55
N ALA A 39 -0.44 5.59 -6.58
CA ALA A 39 0.68 5.59 -7.53
C ALA A 39 1.57 4.35 -7.36
N LEU A 40 1.87 3.96 -6.11
CA LEU A 40 2.57 2.71 -5.81
C LEU A 40 1.81 1.48 -6.32
N LEU A 41 0.50 1.41 -6.09
CA LEU A 41 -0.33 0.30 -6.56
C LEU A 41 -0.27 0.15 -8.09
N ILE A 42 -0.38 1.27 -8.82
CA ILE A 42 -0.26 1.29 -10.29
C ILE A 42 1.14 0.83 -10.71
N GLY A 43 2.19 1.29 -10.03
CA GLY A 43 3.57 0.84 -10.26
C GLY A 43 3.76 -0.66 -10.07
N TYR A 44 3.17 -1.24 -9.01
CA TYR A 44 3.22 -2.68 -8.79
C TYR A 44 2.47 -3.46 -9.86
N ILE A 45 1.29 -3.01 -10.28
CA ILE A 45 0.53 -3.63 -11.38
C ILE A 45 1.34 -3.61 -12.68
N SER A 46 1.97 -2.47 -13.00
CA SER A 46 2.82 -2.36 -14.18
C SER A 46 4.03 -3.31 -14.12
N GLY A 47 4.64 -3.49 -12.95
CA GLY A 47 5.74 -4.45 -12.74
C GLY A 47 5.30 -5.91 -12.91
N VAL A 48 4.12 -6.27 -12.38
CA VAL A 48 3.51 -7.59 -12.59
C VAL A 48 3.26 -7.83 -14.06
N LEU A 49 2.61 -6.90 -14.77
CA LEU A 49 2.31 -7.05 -16.20
C LEU A 49 3.60 -7.26 -17.00
N HIS A 50 4.63 -6.44 -16.76
CA HIS A 50 5.92 -6.62 -17.43
C HIS A 50 6.54 -8.01 -17.20
N LYS A 51 6.47 -8.54 -15.97
CA LYS A 51 6.96 -9.90 -15.64
C LYS A 51 6.11 -11.01 -16.27
N VAL A 52 4.79 -10.85 -16.32
CA VAL A 52 3.88 -11.83 -16.93
C VAL A 52 4.12 -11.97 -18.44
N PHE A 53 4.38 -10.86 -19.15
CA PHE A 53 4.53 -10.88 -20.61
C PHE A 53 5.94 -11.21 -21.12
N PHE A 54 7.00 -10.95 -20.34
CA PHE A 54 8.38 -11.06 -20.84
C PHE A 54 9.23 -12.15 -20.16
N LEU A 55 9.21 -12.29 -18.82
CA LEU A 55 10.01 -13.27 -18.09
C LEU A 55 9.35 -13.64 -16.76
N TYR A 56 8.72 -14.82 -16.73
CA TYR A 56 8.04 -15.33 -15.54
C TYR A 56 9.08 -15.78 -14.49
N ASP A 57 9.23 -14.96 -13.45
CA ASP A 57 10.18 -15.16 -12.36
C ASP A 57 9.44 -15.20 -11.02
N ALA A 58 9.99 -15.86 -10.00
CA ALA A 58 9.41 -15.91 -8.64
C ALA A 58 9.23 -14.52 -7.99
N VAL A 59 9.88 -13.49 -8.53
CA VAL A 59 9.75 -12.08 -8.12
C VAL A 59 8.31 -11.55 -8.29
N ILE A 60 7.50 -12.16 -9.17
CA ILE A 60 6.08 -11.82 -9.34
C ILE A 60 5.28 -11.99 -8.03
N PHE A 61 5.61 -12.99 -7.21
CA PHE A 61 4.95 -13.18 -5.91
C PHE A 61 5.24 -12.01 -4.95
N LEU A 62 6.46 -11.47 -4.97
CA LEU A 62 6.82 -10.30 -4.15
C LEU A 62 6.07 -9.04 -4.60
N TYR A 63 5.86 -8.86 -5.91
CA TYR A 63 5.05 -7.78 -6.43
C TYR A 63 3.58 -7.91 -6.01
N ILE A 64 2.98 -9.10 -6.14
CA ILE A 64 1.59 -9.37 -5.73
C ILE A 64 1.42 -9.14 -4.23
N LEU A 65 2.36 -9.64 -3.42
CA LEU A 65 2.36 -9.47 -1.98
C LEU A 65 2.43 -7.98 -1.58
N ASN A 66 3.34 -7.22 -2.20
CA ASN A 66 3.44 -5.77 -1.99
C ASN A 66 2.14 -5.05 -2.39
N GLY A 67 1.59 -5.36 -3.56
CA GLY A 67 0.32 -4.79 -4.04
C GLY A 67 -0.84 -5.08 -3.09
N THR A 68 -0.89 -6.29 -2.52
CA THR A 68 -1.92 -6.70 -1.55
C THR A 68 -1.79 -5.89 -0.26
N MET A 69 -0.57 -5.74 0.26
CA MET A 69 -0.32 -4.92 1.47
C MET A 69 -0.69 -3.44 1.25
N VAL A 70 -0.33 -2.86 0.11
CA VAL A 70 -0.74 -1.49 -0.25
C VAL A 70 -2.26 -1.38 -0.33
N SER A 71 -2.93 -2.37 -0.91
CA SER A 71 -4.39 -2.38 -1.03
C SER A 71 -5.08 -2.41 0.33
N ILE A 72 -4.59 -3.23 1.26
CA ILE A 72 -5.10 -3.30 2.64
C ILE A 72 -4.91 -1.95 3.35
N ASP A 73 -3.75 -1.34 3.18
CA ASP A 73 -3.41 -0.05 3.77
C ASP A 73 -4.26 1.11 3.20
N ILE A 74 -4.56 1.10 1.89
CA ILE A 74 -5.54 1.99 1.25
C ILE A 74 -6.94 1.80 1.87
N ALA A 75 -7.39 0.56 2.00
CA ALA A 75 -8.71 0.26 2.56
C ALA A 75 -8.84 0.74 4.02
N LEU A 76 -7.80 0.51 4.84
CA LEU A 76 -7.73 1.01 6.21
C LEU A 76 -7.71 2.54 6.26
N TYR A 77 -6.98 3.20 5.35
CA TYR A 77 -6.97 4.66 5.25
C TYR A 77 -8.36 5.21 4.96
N ILE A 78 -9.04 4.67 3.93
CA ILE A 78 -10.39 5.11 3.55
C ILE A 78 -11.36 4.94 4.72
N ARG A 79 -11.29 3.80 5.42
CA ARG A 79 -12.10 3.53 6.60
C ARG A 79 -11.86 4.56 7.71
N ASN A 80 -10.61 4.80 8.09
CA ASN A 80 -10.27 5.77 9.14
C ASN A 80 -10.66 7.20 8.75
N ARG A 81 -10.49 7.58 7.46
CA ARG A 81 -10.91 8.90 6.96
C ARG A 81 -12.41 9.09 7.05
N TRP A 82 -13.20 8.04 6.82
CA TRP A 82 -14.65 8.11 6.93
C TRP A 82 -15.13 8.33 8.37
N TYR A 83 -14.48 7.67 9.36
CA TYR A 83 -14.76 7.92 10.78
C TYR A 83 -14.42 9.37 11.19
N HIS A 84 -13.30 9.91 10.72
CA HIS A 84 -12.92 11.29 11.01
C HIS A 84 -13.92 12.31 10.44
N VAL A 85 -14.40 12.10 9.21
CA VAL A 85 -15.38 12.99 8.56
C VAL A 85 -16.72 12.96 9.29
N LYS A 86 -17.22 11.79 9.71
CA LYS A 86 -18.47 11.70 10.50
C LYS A 86 -18.37 12.47 11.81
N LYS A 87 -17.26 12.30 12.54
CA LYS A 87 -17.05 12.99 13.82
C LYS A 87 -17.03 14.51 13.67
N SER A 88 -16.40 15.05 12.62
CA SER A 88 -16.41 16.50 12.35
C SER A 88 -17.78 17.06 11.96
N VAL A 89 -18.68 16.23 11.42
CA VAL A 89 -20.06 16.66 11.11
C VAL A 89 -20.91 16.66 12.38
N GLU A 90 -20.76 15.67 13.25
CA GLU A 90 -21.49 15.57 14.53
C GLU A 90 -21.06 16.62 15.57
N GLU A 91 -19.79 17.03 15.59
CA GLU A 91 -19.30 18.09 16.49
C GLU A 91 -19.59 19.52 15.97
N GLY A 92 -20.02 19.66 14.70
CA GLY A 92 -20.32 20.94 14.06
C GLY A 92 -21.82 21.26 13.91
N THR A 93 -22.71 20.42 14.43
CA THR A 93 -24.18 20.60 14.43
C THR A 93 -24.67 20.88 15.85
#